data_AF-A0A1X0NVA8-F1
#
_entry.id   AF-A0A1X0NVA8-F1
#
_cell.length_a   1.000
_cell.length_b   1.000
_cell.length_c   1.000
_cell.angle_alpha   90.00
_cell.angle_beta   90.00
_cell.angle_gamma   90.00
#
_symmetry.space_group_name_H-M   'P 1'
#
loop_
_entity.id
_entity.type
_entity.pdbx_description
1 polymer ?
#
loop_
_entity_poly.entity_id
_entity_poly.type
_entity_poly.pdbx_seq_one_letter_code
_entity_poly.pdbx_strand_id
1 'polypeptide(L)'
;MEVVEEFLSLRREGRGEEAYEMLAPGAAMGCPWGGLHHGEKVHDLLRDEARFVKKGYLDPVPIEKIDENTFQRKFKWDRGMYEYGNSGFWGLGNLPTWREIYFIENGKIRLVTADKQPRASFWKTIGLSSIF
;
A
#
# COMPACT_ATOMS: atom_id res chain seq x y z
N MET A 1 -10.66 -0.21 12.52
CA MET A 1 -9.26 -0.66 12.66
C MET A 1 -9.21 -2.15 12.46
N GLU A 2 -9.97 -2.92 13.24
CA GLU A 2 -10.13 -4.38 13.12
C GLU A 2 -10.36 -4.85 11.67
N VAL A 3 -11.30 -4.25 10.93
CA VAL A 3 -11.55 -4.57 9.51
C VAL A 3 -10.31 -4.44 8.61
N VAL A 4 -9.43 -3.47 8.89
CA VAL A 4 -8.20 -3.25 8.09
C VAL A 4 -7.12 -4.26 8.49
N GLU A 5 -7.01 -4.55 9.77
CA GLU A 5 -6.07 -5.54 10.31
C GLU A 5 -6.36 -6.93 9.79
N GLU A 6 -7.63 -7.35 9.85
CA GLU A 6 -8.11 -8.63 9.36
C GLU A 6 -7.96 -8.73 7.83
N PHE A 7 -8.35 -7.68 7.09
CA PHE A 7 -8.14 -7.62 5.63
C PHE A 7 -6.68 -7.84 5.24
N LEU A 8 -5.76 -7.16 5.94
CA LEU A 8 -4.33 -7.33 5.72
C LEU A 8 -3.82 -8.70 6.17
N SER A 9 -4.43 -9.32 7.18
CA SER A 9 -4.05 -10.68 7.62
C SER A 9 -4.44 -11.72 6.60
N LEU A 10 -5.67 -11.69 6.10
CA LEU A 10 -6.15 -12.59 5.06
C LEU A 10 -5.26 -12.51 3.82
N ARG A 11 -4.89 -11.29 3.40
CA ARG A 11 -3.95 -11.05 2.30
C ARG A 11 -2.57 -11.66 2.55
N ARG A 12 -2.01 -11.50 3.75
CA ARG A 12 -0.72 -12.12 4.13
C ARG A 12 -0.77 -13.65 4.10
N GLU A 13 -1.90 -14.21 4.50
CA GLU A 13 -2.15 -15.66 4.52
C GLU A 13 -2.46 -16.24 3.12
N GLY A 14 -2.53 -15.39 2.09
CA GLY A 14 -2.90 -15.79 0.73
C GLY A 14 -4.38 -16.11 0.57
N ARG A 15 -5.22 -15.70 1.51
CA ARG A 15 -6.69 -15.90 1.53
C ARG A 15 -7.38 -14.73 0.84
N GLY A 16 -7.02 -14.51 -0.43
CA GLY A 16 -7.49 -13.37 -1.23
C GLY A 16 -9.00 -13.34 -1.45
N GLU A 17 -9.63 -14.51 -1.58
CA GLU A 17 -11.09 -14.67 -1.70
C GLU A 17 -11.81 -14.12 -0.47
N GLU A 18 -11.34 -14.46 0.73
CA GLU A 18 -11.93 -14.00 1.99
C GLU A 18 -11.64 -12.51 2.23
N ALA A 19 -10.46 -12.04 1.83
CA ALA A 19 -10.14 -10.62 1.86
C ALA A 19 -11.09 -9.81 0.96
N TYR A 20 -11.55 -10.38 -0.16
CA TYR A 20 -12.51 -9.72 -1.05
C TYR A 20 -13.89 -9.57 -0.40
N GLU A 21 -14.33 -10.51 0.43
CA GLU A 21 -15.62 -10.43 1.13
C GLU A 21 -15.70 -9.26 2.12
N MET A 22 -14.56 -8.77 2.59
CA MET A 22 -14.43 -7.59 3.45
C MET A 22 -14.64 -6.27 2.72
N LEU A 23 -14.66 -6.28 1.39
CA LEU A 23 -14.87 -5.09 0.58
C LEU A 23 -16.36 -4.78 0.42
N ALA A 24 -16.69 -3.49 0.40
CA ALA A 24 -18.03 -3.02 0.11
C ALA A 24 -18.38 -3.28 -1.38
N PRO A 25 -19.67 -3.46 -1.72
CA PRO A 25 -20.08 -3.53 -3.12
C PRO A 25 -19.57 -2.33 -3.94
N GLY A 26 -18.91 -2.61 -5.06
CA GLY A 26 -18.33 -1.58 -5.93
C GLY A 26 -17.07 -0.91 -5.36
N ALA A 27 -16.41 -1.50 -4.36
CA ALA A 27 -15.15 -1.00 -3.81
C ALA A 27 -14.06 -0.83 -4.89
N ALA A 28 -13.19 0.14 -4.64
CA ALA A 28 -12.01 0.37 -5.47
C ALA A 28 -10.74 0.14 -4.65
N MET A 29 -9.74 -0.50 -5.24
CA MET A 29 -8.51 -0.85 -4.55
C MET A 29 -7.30 -0.41 -5.33
N GLY A 30 -6.58 0.56 -4.77
CA GLY A 30 -5.28 0.99 -5.24
C GLY A 30 -4.24 -0.05 -4.85
N CYS A 31 -3.35 -0.39 -5.77
CA CYS A 31 -2.17 -1.18 -5.45
C CYS A 31 -0.89 -0.57 -6.04
N PRO A 32 0.27 -0.82 -5.41
CA PRO A 32 1.57 -0.37 -5.93
C PRO A 32 1.98 -0.91 -7.31
N TRP A 33 1.26 -1.90 -7.88
CA TRP A 33 1.60 -2.53 -9.18
C TRP A 33 0.80 -2.02 -10.38
N GLY A 34 -0.30 -1.30 -10.20
CA GLY A 34 -1.24 -1.10 -11.31
C GLY A 34 -2.25 0.04 -11.18
N GLY A 35 -2.12 0.90 -10.16
CA GLY A 35 -3.08 1.99 -9.94
C GLY A 35 -4.36 1.50 -9.28
N LEU A 36 -5.50 2.13 -9.59
CA LEU A 36 -6.79 1.88 -8.95
C LEU A 36 -7.61 0.82 -9.71
N HIS A 37 -7.88 -0.30 -9.05
CA HIS A 37 -8.66 -1.42 -9.57
C HIS A 37 -10.13 -1.34 -9.12
N HIS A 38 -11.04 -1.87 -9.94
CA HIS A 38 -12.49 -1.83 -9.72
C HIS A 38 -13.15 -3.15 -10.18
N GLY A 39 -14.28 -3.52 -9.55
CA GLY A 39 -15.07 -4.68 -9.94
C GLY A 39 -14.27 -6.00 -9.89
N GLU A 40 -14.44 -6.85 -10.90
CA GLU A 40 -13.74 -8.16 -10.99
C GLU A 40 -12.21 -8.03 -10.91
N LYS A 41 -11.63 -6.90 -11.35
CA LYS A 41 -10.18 -6.70 -11.27
C LYS A 41 -9.66 -6.64 -9.83
N VAL A 42 -10.50 -6.24 -8.86
CA VAL A 42 -10.12 -6.26 -7.44
C VAL A 42 -10.12 -7.70 -6.93
N HIS A 43 -11.11 -8.49 -7.33
CA HIS A 43 -11.21 -9.91 -7.01
C HIS A 43 -10.01 -10.68 -7.56
N ASP A 44 -9.71 -10.56 -8.86
CA ASP A 44 -8.56 -11.18 -9.50
C ASP A 44 -7.23 -10.77 -8.83
N LEU A 45 -7.08 -9.47 -8.53
CA LEU A 45 -5.90 -8.94 -7.84
C LEU A 45 -5.70 -9.65 -6.51
N LEU A 46 -6.74 -9.72 -5.66
CA LEU A 46 -6.66 -10.32 -4.32
C LEU A 46 -6.45 -11.83 -4.39
N ARG A 47 -7.18 -12.54 -5.26
CA ARG A 47 -7.04 -13.99 -5.47
C ARG A 47 -5.60 -14.36 -5.86
N ASP A 48 -5.02 -13.61 -6.78
CA ASP A 48 -3.70 -13.93 -7.33
C ASP A 48 -2.55 -13.29 -6.52
N GLU A 49 -2.86 -12.44 -5.54
CA GLU A 49 -1.91 -11.63 -4.77
C GLU A 49 -0.79 -12.49 -4.17
N ALA A 50 -1.12 -13.64 -3.59
CA ALA A 50 -0.14 -14.57 -3.00
C ALA A 50 0.94 -15.04 -3.98
N ARG A 51 0.67 -15.01 -5.30
CA ARG A 51 1.61 -15.47 -6.34
C ARG A 51 2.64 -14.42 -6.72
N PHE A 52 2.37 -13.14 -6.47
CA PHE A 52 3.23 -12.04 -6.90
C PHE A 52 3.62 -11.06 -5.78
N VAL A 53 3.10 -11.21 -4.57
CA VAL A 53 3.55 -10.45 -3.40
C VAL A 53 5.02 -10.73 -3.14
N LYS A 54 5.79 -9.64 -3.06
CA LYS A 54 7.16 -9.67 -2.58
C LYS A 54 7.19 -9.24 -1.11
N LYS A 55 8.16 -9.75 -0.36
CA LYS A 55 8.47 -9.35 1.03
C LYS A 55 8.48 -7.81 1.15
N GLY A 56 7.87 -7.28 2.20
CA GLY A 56 7.79 -5.83 2.46
C GLY A 56 6.46 -5.16 2.11
N TYR A 57 5.66 -5.72 1.20
CA TYR A 57 4.39 -5.09 0.80
C TYR A 57 3.26 -5.34 1.79
N LEU A 58 3.08 -6.58 2.22
CA LEU A 58 2.08 -6.97 3.21
C LEU A 58 2.67 -7.13 4.62
N ASP A 59 3.93 -6.74 4.82
CA ASP A 59 4.60 -6.83 6.11
C ASP A 59 3.76 -6.14 7.20
N PRO A 60 3.70 -6.70 8.41
CA PRO A 60 2.97 -6.11 9.50
C PRO A 60 3.64 -4.77 9.86
N VAL A 61 2.91 -3.69 9.64
CA VAL A 61 3.30 -2.32 9.97
C VAL A 61 2.17 -1.65 10.75
N PRO A 62 2.46 -0.65 11.60
CA PRO A 62 1.43 0.06 12.34
C PRO A 62 0.34 0.64 11.42
N ILE A 63 -0.91 0.47 11.83
CA ILE A 63 -2.07 1.10 11.21
C ILE A 63 -2.45 2.28 12.10
N GLU A 64 -2.54 3.46 11.50
CA GLU A 64 -2.87 4.71 12.18
C GLU A 64 -4.29 5.12 11.79
N LYS A 65 -5.14 5.45 12.76
CA LYS A 65 -6.42 6.12 12.49
C LYS A 65 -6.14 7.59 12.19
N ILE A 66 -6.59 8.09 11.04
CA ILE A 66 -6.39 9.49 10.63
C ILE A 66 -7.68 10.30 10.60
N ASP A 67 -8.84 9.64 10.52
CA ASP A 67 -10.15 10.25 10.65
C ASP A 67 -11.19 9.20 11.10
N GLU A 68 -12.44 9.61 11.30
CA GLU A 68 -13.56 8.68 11.40
C GLU A 68 -13.61 7.77 10.17
N ASN A 69 -13.68 6.46 10.40
CA ASN A 69 -13.69 5.43 9.37
C ASN A 69 -12.53 5.48 8.36
N THR A 70 -11.45 6.19 8.66
CA THR A 70 -10.30 6.34 7.76
C THR A 70 -9.00 5.97 8.47
N PHE A 71 -8.27 5.03 7.86
CA PHE A 71 -7.05 4.47 8.43
C PHE A 71 -5.92 4.56 7.41
N GLN A 72 -4.69 4.65 7.85
CA GLN A 72 -3.52 4.59 6.97
C GLN A 72 -2.48 3.60 7.48
N ARG A 73 -1.67 3.09 6.56
CA ARG A 73 -0.40 2.45 6.90
C ARG A 73 0.70 2.96 6.00
N LYS A 74 1.93 2.96 6.51
CA LYS A 74 3.13 3.32 5.75
C LYS A 74 4.12 2.18 5.79
N PHE A 75 4.68 1.81 4.64
CA PHE A 75 5.64 0.72 4.54
C PHE A 75 6.69 1.02 3.49
N LYS A 76 7.85 0.36 3.60
CA LYS A 76 8.97 0.49 2.67
C LYS A 76 9.03 -0.73 1.78
N TRP A 77 8.91 -0.52 0.47
CA TRP A 77 8.84 -1.64 -0.47
C TRP A 77 9.24 -1.23 -1.89
N ASP A 78 9.98 -2.09 -2.59
CA ASP A 78 10.36 -1.88 -3.99
C ASP A 78 9.68 -2.94 -4.88
N ARG A 79 8.99 -2.45 -5.92
CA ARG A 79 8.33 -3.30 -6.92
C ARG A 79 9.33 -4.09 -7.79
N GLY A 80 10.62 -3.73 -7.73
CA GLY A 80 11.72 -4.45 -8.38
C GLY A 80 11.67 -4.35 -9.91
N MET A 81 11.19 -3.21 -10.42
CA MET A 81 10.95 -3.01 -11.86
C MET A 81 12.05 -2.23 -12.59
N TYR A 82 13.22 -1.98 -11.97
CA TYR A 82 14.27 -1.12 -12.56
C TYR A 82 13.67 0.14 -13.23
N GLU A 83 12.63 0.73 -12.62
CA GLU A 83 12.08 1.98 -13.13
C GLU A 83 13.23 2.97 -13.25
N TYR A 84 13.46 3.49 -14.46
CA TYR A 84 14.52 4.47 -14.70
C TYR A 84 14.45 5.57 -13.62
N GLY A 85 15.45 5.58 -12.72
CA GLY A 85 15.45 6.35 -11.48
C GLY A 85 15.71 5.54 -10.20
N ASN A 86 15.56 4.21 -10.23
CA ASN A 86 15.80 3.31 -9.07
C ASN A 86 17.16 2.56 -9.11
N SER A 87 17.95 2.71 -10.17
CA SER A 87 19.22 1.99 -10.38
C SER A 87 20.32 2.29 -9.34
N GLY A 88 20.19 3.37 -8.56
CA GLY A 88 21.12 3.71 -7.48
C GLY A 88 20.84 3.06 -6.11
N PHE A 89 19.76 2.28 -5.95
CA PHE A 89 19.23 1.93 -4.62
C PHE A 89 19.51 0.51 -4.12
N TRP A 90 20.08 -0.36 -4.95
CA TRP A 90 20.47 -1.71 -4.52
C TRP A 90 21.59 -1.70 -3.47
N GLY A 91 22.44 -0.65 -3.42
CA GLY A 91 23.62 -0.60 -2.55
C GLY A 91 23.48 0.15 -1.22
N LEU A 92 22.42 0.94 -1.00
CA LEU A 92 22.30 1.87 0.15
C LEU A 92 21.04 1.67 1.02
N GLY A 93 20.24 0.62 0.80
CA GLY A 93 19.12 0.25 1.69
C GLY A 93 17.92 1.21 1.75
N ASN A 94 17.86 2.22 0.88
CA ASN A 94 16.79 3.22 0.85
C ASN A 94 15.65 2.82 -0.10
N LEU A 95 14.74 1.99 0.39
CA LEU A 95 13.49 1.62 -0.31
C LEU A 95 12.50 2.80 -0.36
N PRO A 96 11.65 2.93 -1.41
CA PRO A 96 10.61 3.94 -1.42
C PRO A 96 9.56 3.65 -0.34
N THR A 97 9.01 4.72 0.24
CA THR A 97 7.90 4.62 1.19
C THR A 97 6.59 4.71 0.43
N TRP A 98 5.69 3.79 0.72
CA TRP A 98 4.33 3.76 0.24
C TRP A 98 3.39 4.10 1.38
N ARG A 99 2.30 4.79 1.05
CA ARG A 99 1.19 5.02 1.97
C ARG A 99 -0.05 4.41 1.37
N GLU A 100 -0.70 3.54 2.13
CA GLU A 100 -2.05 3.11 1.82
C GLU A 100 -3.03 3.78 2.77
N ILE A 101 -4.17 4.21 2.23
CA ILE A 101 -5.28 4.78 3.00
C ILE A 101 -6.52 3.94 2.74
N TYR A 102 -7.22 3.60 3.81
CA TYR A 102 -8.40 2.76 3.84
C TYR A 102 -9.59 3.60 4.28
N PHE A 103 -10.62 3.64 3.44
CA PHE A 103 -11.90 4.27 3.75
C PHE A 103 -12.93 3.17 4.00
N ILE A 104 -13.54 3.21 5.19
CA ILE A 104 -14.50 2.21 5.65
C ILE A 104 -15.92 2.78 5.56
N GLU A 105 -16.84 1.98 5.06
CA GLU A 105 -18.26 2.31 4.99
C GLU A 105 -19.05 1.09 5.47
N ASN A 106 -19.93 1.26 6.46
CA ASN A 106 -20.76 0.20 7.02
C ASN A 106 -19.96 -1.07 7.43
N GLY A 107 -18.79 -0.87 8.04
CA GLY A 107 -17.93 -1.96 8.49
C GLY A 107 -17.15 -2.68 7.37
N LYS A 108 -17.25 -2.22 6.12
CA LYS A 108 -16.53 -2.78 4.97
C LYS A 108 -15.59 -1.76 4.33
N ILE A 109 -14.56 -2.24 3.64
CA ILE A 109 -13.61 -1.36 2.95
C ILE A 109 -14.23 -0.89 1.63
N ARG A 110 -14.43 0.43 1.48
CA ARG A 110 -15.02 1.05 0.28
C ARG A 110 -13.97 1.50 -0.73
N LEU A 111 -12.84 1.99 -0.23
CA LEU A 111 -11.73 2.48 -1.03
C LEU A 111 -10.40 2.18 -0.33
N VAL A 112 -9.45 1.67 -1.09
CA VAL A 112 -8.03 1.66 -0.71
C VAL A 112 -7.28 2.54 -1.70
N THR A 113 -6.47 3.48 -1.23
CA THR A 113 -5.47 4.18 -2.07
C THR A 113 -4.08 3.61 -1.80
N ALA A 114 -3.17 3.75 -2.76
CA ALA A 114 -1.78 3.31 -2.61
C ALA A 114 -0.85 4.29 -3.33
N ASP A 115 -0.20 5.17 -2.56
CA ASP A 115 0.59 6.27 -3.09
C ASP A 115 2.06 6.16 -2.69
N LYS A 116 2.95 6.18 -3.69
CA LYS A 116 4.38 6.33 -3.45
C LYS A 116 4.64 7.73 -2.90
N GLN A 117 5.19 7.79 -1.70
CA GLN A 117 5.44 9.07 -1.03
C GLN A 117 6.66 9.77 -1.63
N PRO A 118 6.59 11.10 -1.85
CA PRO A 118 7.77 11.86 -2.24
C PRO A 118 8.83 11.75 -1.15
N ARG A 119 10.09 11.56 -1.55
CA ARG A 119 11.18 11.57 -0.59
C ARG A 119 11.41 12.99 -0.09
N ALA A 120 11.67 13.13 1.20
CA ALA A 120 12.29 14.36 1.69
C ALA A 120 13.59 14.57 0.90
N SER A 121 13.73 15.71 0.24
CA SER A 121 14.93 16.08 -0.49
C SER A 121 16.14 15.91 0.42
N PHE A 122 17.16 15.17 -0.02
CA PHE A 122 18.44 15.05 0.68
C PHE A 122 19.00 16.43 1.07
N TRP A 123 18.75 17.46 0.26
CA TRP A 123 19.14 18.85 0.52
C TRP A 123 18.45 19.49 1.73
N LYS A 124 17.22 19.07 2.09
CA LYS A 124 16.56 19.52 3.32
C LYS A 124 17.19 18.90 4.57
N THR A 125 17.68 17.67 4.47
CA THR A 125 18.27 16.94 5.61
C THR A 125 19.68 17.42 5.96
N ILE A 126 20.39 18.08 5.04
CA ILE A 126 21.75 18.62 5.25
C ILE A 126 21.74 20.15 5.40
N GLY A 127 20.58 20.77 5.56
CA GLY A 127 20.48 22.22 5.84
C GLY A 127 20.97 23.15 4.71
N LEU A 128 21.09 22.65 3.46
CA LEU A 128 21.55 23.43 2.30
C LEU A 128 20.41 24.17 1.57
N SER A 129 19.24 24.28 2.19
CA SER A 129 18.06 24.91 1.59
C SER A 129 18.16 26.43 1.41
N SER A 130 19.28 27.06 1.77
CA SER A 130 19.52 28.50 1.64
C SER A 130 20.41 28.88 0.45
N ILE A 131 20.80 27.94 -0.41
CA ILE A 131 21.73 28.18 -1.53
C ILE A 131 21.03 28.25 -2.90
N PHE A 132 19.70 28.10 -2.95
CA PHE A 132 18.89 28.34 -4.15
C PHE A 132 17.65 29.15 -3.81
#